data_AF-A0A9N9H117-F1
#
_entry.id   AF-A0A9N9H117-F1
#
_cell.length_a   1.000
_cell.length_b   1.000
_cell.length_c   1.000
_cell.angle_alpha   90.00
_cell.angle_beta   90.00
_cell.angle_gamma   90.00
#
_symmetry.space_group_name_H-M   'P 1'
#
loop_
_entity.id
_entity.type
_entity.pdbx_description
1 polymer ?
#
loop_
_entity_poly.entity_id
_entity_poly.type
_entity_poly.pdbx_seq_one_letter_code
_entity_poly.pdbx_strand_id
1 'polypeptide(L)'
;MDLETYKIFTEYLSSPRELLSDQGTHFCNKLVDAICKQMKVRRRMSTAYYPQTNGLVEKFNRTLCEVLAKCIGQYDGKWTEFISTALFAY
;
A
#
# COMPACT_ATOMS: atom_id res chain seq x y z
N MET A 1 -11.87 11.91 -1.55
CA MET A 1 -10.43 11.68 -1.80
C MET A 1 -9.75 12.99 -1.54
N ASP A 2 -8.81 13.01 -0.61
CA ASP A 2 -7.96 14.16 -0.38
C ASP A 2 -6.92 14.29 -1.50
N LEU A 3 -6.40 15.51 -1.69
CA LEU A 3 -5.39 15.79 -2.72
C LEU A 3 -4.12 14.93 -2.56
N GLU A 4 -3.81 14.57 -1.31
CA GLU A 4 -2.68 13.71 -0.91
C GLU A 4 -2.71 12.36 -1.63
N THR A 5 -3.84 11.65 -1.59
CA THR A 5 -3.95 10.33 -2.21
C THR A 5 -3.71 10.39 -3.73
N TYR A 6 -4.25 11.42 -4.40
CA TYR A 6 -4.05 11.59 -5.84
C TYR A 6 -2.58 11.88 -6.18
N LYS A 7 -1.91 12.75 -5.41
CA LYS A 7 -0.50 13.07 -5.59
C LYS A 7 0.41 11.85 -5.46
N ILE A 8 0.13 10.94 -4.52
CA ILE A 8 0.89 9.69 -4.37
C ILE A 8 0.87 8.88 -5.68
N PHE A 9 -0.28 8.75 -6.32
CA PHE A 9 -0.43 7.97 -7.56
C PHE A 9 0.17 8.64 -8.80
N THR A 10 0.19 9.97 -8.87
CA THR A 10 0.62 10.68 -10.08
C THR A 10 2.05 11.21 -10.01
N GLU A 11 2.43 11.77 -8.86
CA GLU A 11 3.66 12.55 -8.69
C GLU A 11 4.82 11.69 -8.19
N TYR A 12 4.55 10.76 -7.26
CA TYR A 12 5.60 9.98 -6.62
C TYR A 12 5.86 8.61 -7.26
N LEU A 13 4.83 7.92 -7.75
CA LEU A 13 4.96 6.53 -8.21
C LEU A 13 4.95 6.36 -9.74
N SER A 14 4.66 7.44 -10.49
CA SER A 14 4.20 7.38 -11.89
C SER A 14 2.92 6.55 -12.03
N SER A 15 2.02 6.94 -12.95
CA SER A 15 0.72 6.23 -13.07
C SER A 15 0.94 4.73 -13.37
N PRO A 16 0.53 3.82 -12.46
CA PRO A 16 0.78 2.39 -12.64
C PRO A 16 -0.05 1.84 -13.80
N ARG A 17 0.44 0.80 -14.49
CA ARG A 17 -0.34 0.15 -15.57
C ARG A 17 -1.47 -0.73 -15.02
N GLU A 18 -1.28 -1.25 -13.81
CA GLU A 18 -2.21 -2.15 -13.16
C GLU A 18 -2.16 -1.96 -11.64
N LEU A 19 -3.33 -1.97 -11.00
CA LEU A 19 -3.49 -1.96 -9.54
C LEU A 19 -4.02 -3.33 -9.13
N LEU A 20 -3.17 -4.10 -8.44
CA LEU A 20 -3.55 -5.35 -7.80
C LEU A 20 -3.88 -5.08 -6.33
N SER A 21 -5.05 -5.50 -5.88
CA SER A 21 -5.49 -5.36 -4.49
C SER A 21 -6.26 -6.60 -4.03
N ASP A 22 -6.45 -6.74 -2.74
CA ASP A 22 -7.37 -7.73 -2.19
C ASP A 22 -8.84 -7.31 -2.36
N GLN A 23 -9.76 -8.13 -1.83
CA GLN A 23 -11.18 -7.85 -1.83
C GLN A 23 -11.65 -6.99 -0.65
N GLY A 24 -10.73 -6.31 0.05
CA GLY A 24 -11.06 -5.39 1.12
C GLY A 24 -11.99 -4.28 0.62
N THR A 25 -13.04 -3.97 1.40
CA THR A 25 -14.06 -2.96 1.04
C THR A 25 -13.48 -1.57 0.76
N HIS A 26 -12.35 -1.25 1.39
CA HIS A 26 -11.58 -0.02 1.16
C HIS A 26 -11.04 0.08 -0.28
N PHE A 27 -10.71 -1.05 -0.90
CA PHE A 27 -10.34 -1.09 -2.31
C PHE A 27 -11.58 -1.29 -3.18
N CYS A 28 -12.56 -2.10 -2.76
CA CYS A 28 -13.81 -2.44 -3.46
C CYS A 28 -14.89 -1.34 -3.43
N ASN A 29 -14.55 -0.09 -3.75
CA ASN A 29 -15.53 0.99 -3.79
C ASN A 29 -15.56 1.70 -5.16
N LYS A 30 -16.67 2.42 -5.40
CA LYS A 30 -16.91 3.18 -6.63
C LYS A 30 -15.88 4.28 -6.86
N LEU A 31 -15.30 4.83 -5.78
CA LEU A 31 -14.30 5.89 -5.86
C LEU A 31 -13.01 5.37 -6.49
N VAL A 32 -12.48 4.25 -6.00
CA VAL A 32 -11.28 3.60 -6.55
C VAL A 32 -11.51 3.16 -7.99
N ASP A 33 -12.69 2.65 -8.32
CA ASP A 33 -13.05 2.31 -9.71
C ASP A 33 -13.05 3.54 -10.65
N ALA A 34 -13.62 4.67 -10.20
CA ALA A 34 -13.61 5.91 -10.97
C ALA A 34 -12.18 6.43 -11.21
N ILE A 35 -11.31 6.35 -10.21
CA ILE A 35 -9.89 6.76 -10.31
C ILE A 35 -9.15 5.89 -11.30
N CYS A 36 -9.25 4.56 -11.18
CA CYS A 36 -8.59 3.63 -12.10
C CYS A 36 -9.03 3.89 -13.55
N LYS A 37 -10.31 4.18 -13.78
CA LYS A 37 -10.84 4.55 -15.10
C LYS A 37 -10.24 5.86 -15.62
N GLN A 38 -10.23 6.91 -14.80
CA GLN A 38 -9.67 8.22 -15.17
C GLN A 38 -8.17 8.12 -15.50
N MET A 39 -7.43 7.34 -14.72
CA MET A 39 -5.99 7.14 -14.86
C MET A 39 -5.62 6.05 -15.90
N LYS A 40 -6.61 5.39 -16.51
CA LYS A 40 -6.42 4.25 -17.43
C LYS A 40 -5.60 3.09 -16.81
N VAL A 41 -5.72 2.92 -15.49
CA VAL A 41 -5.08 1.85 -14.71
C VAL A 41 -5.98 0.62 -14.78
N ARG A 42 -5.42 -0.53 -15.16
CA ARG A 42 -6.18 -1.79 -15.08
C ARG A 42 -6.32 -2.21 -13.63
N ARG A 43 -7.53 -2.57 -13.22
CA ARG A 43 -7.76 -3.04 -11.86
C ARG A 43 -7.80 -4.56 -11.84
N ARG A 44 -7.00 -5.18 -10.97
CA ARG A 44 -7.11 -6.60 -10.65
C ARG A 44 -7.30 -6.82 -9.17
N MET A 45 -8.06 -7.87 -8.88
CA MET A 45 -8.38 -8.26 -7.53
C MET A 45 -7.88 -9.67 -7.30
N SER A 46 -7.21 -9.90 -6.18
CA SER A 46 -6.88 -11.26 -5.78
C SER A 46 -8.19 -12.02 -5.51
N THR A 47 -8.20 -13.30 -5.88
CA THR A 47 -9.28 -14.20 -5.49
C THR A 47 -9.02 -14.66 -4.05
N ALA A 48 -10.09 -14.94 -3.29
CA ALA A 48 -10.02 -15.26 -1.87
C ALA A 48 -9.08 -16.44 -1.51
N TYR A 49 -8.67 -17.24 -2.49
CA TYR A 49 -7.84 -18.44 -2.32
C TYR A 49 -6.42 -18.34 -2.93
N TYR A 50 -5.99 -17.17 -3.43
CA TYR A 50 -4.63 -16.98 -3.99
C TYR A 50 -3.82 -15.91 -3.25
N PRO A 51 -3.42 -16.15 -1.98
CA PRO A 51 -2.52 -15.26 -1.24
C PRO A 51 -1.15 -15.09 -1.92
N GLN A 52 -0.76 -16.03 -2.78
CA GLN A 52 0.49 -15.97 -3.57
C GLN A 52 0.56 -14.71 -4.45
N THR A 53 -0.56 -14.21 -4.97
CA THR A 53 -0.58 -12.99 -5.79
C THR A 53 -0.28 -11.74 -4.94
N ASN A 54 -0.59 -11.79 -3.64
CA ASN A 54 -0.27 -10.73 -2.68
C ASN A 54 0.99 -11.02 -1.85
N GLY A 55 1.66 -12.15 -2.08
CA GLY A 55 2.74 -12.63 -1.23
C GLY A 55 3.96 -11.69 -1.17
N LEU A 56 4.20 -10.88 -2.21
CA LEU A 56 5.23 -9.84 -2.16
C LEU A 56 4.86 -8.71 -1.20
N VAL A 57 3.60 -8.23 -1.26
CA VAL A 57 3.08 -7.21 -0.35
C VAL A 57 3.05 -7.73 1.08
N GLU A 58 2.63 -8.99 1.29
CA GLU A 58 2.63 -9.61 2.62
C GLU A 58 4.04 -9.76 3.20
N LYS A 59 5.02 -10.18 2.40
CA LYS A 59 6.43 -10.26 2.83
C LYS A 59 6.98 -8.89 3.17
N PHE A 60 6.74 -7.89 2.31
CA PHE A 60 7.13 -6.51 2.55
C PHE A 60 6.54 -5.99 3.86
N ASN A 61 5.22 -6.11 4.04
CA ASN A 61 4.53 -5.65 5.24
C ASN A 61 5.08 -6.33 6.50
N ARG A 62 5.35 -7.64 6.44
CA ARG A 62 5.97 -8.36 7.55
C ARG A 62 7.35 -7.80 7.88
N THR A 63 8.23 -7.64 6.90
CA THR A 63 9.57 -7.07 7.13
C THR A 63 9.50 -5.65 7.68
N LEU A 64 8.60 -4.81 7.16
CA LEU A 64 8.39 -3.46 7.65
C LEU A 64 7.93 -3.47 9.12
N CYS A 65 6.97 -4.31 9.47
CA CYS A 65 6.53 -4.48 10.85
C CYS A 65 7.64 -4.98 11.77
N GLU A 66 8.50 -5.90 11.31
CA GLU A 66 9.66 -6.39 12.08
C GLU A 66 10.69 -5.30 12.35
N VAL A 67 10.97 -4.44 11.35
CA VAL A 67 11.86 -3.28 11.52
C VAL A 67 11.25 -2.27 12.50
N LEU A 68 9.98 -1.92 12.33
CA LEU A 68 9.28 -1.00 13.23
C LEU A 68 9.21 -1.53 14.66
N ALA A 69 8.95 -2.83 14.86
CA ALA A 69 8.89 -3.44 16.18
C ALA A 69 10.22 -3.30 16.95
N LYS A 70 11.37 -3.36 16.27
CA LYS A 70 12.68 -3.13 16.88
C LYS A 70 12.88 -1.67 17.31
N CYS A 71 12.29 -0.72 16.58
CA CYS A 71 12.38 0.72 16.90
C CYS A 71 11.41 1.13 18.02
N ILE A 72 10.20 0.56 18.06
CA ILE A 72 9.14 0.94 19.00
C ILE A 72 9.54 0.72 20.46
N GLY A 73 10.31 -0.35 20.75
CA GLY A 73 10.79 -0.64 22.10
C GLY A 73 11.76 0.40 22.67
N GLN A 74 12.38 1.23 21.82
CA GLN A 74 13.31 2.28 22.23
C GLN A 74 12.67 3.68 22.31
N TYR A 75 11.50 3.90 21.68
CA TYR A 75 10.97 5.25 21.44
C TYR A 75 9.46 5.40 21.71
N ASP A 76 9.02 4.93 22.89
CA ASP A 76 7.72 5.26 23.51
C ASP A 76 6.49 5.15 22.58
N GLY A 77 6.44 4.12 21.72
CA GLY A 77 5.27 3.87 20.87
C GLY A 77 5.10 4.78 19.66
N LYS A 78 6.04 5.70 19.37
CA LYS A 78 5.97 6.66 18.25
C LYS A 78 6.36 6.05 16.90
N TRP A 79 5.75 4.92 16.54
CA TRP A 79 6.10 4.15 15.34
C TRP A 79 5.98 4.94 14.03
N THR A 80 5.06 5.91 13.96
CA THR A 80 4.86 6.77 12.78
C THR A 80 6.09 7.60 12.44
N GLU A 81 6.85 8.06 13.44
CA GLU A 81 8.09 8.82 13.24
C GLU A 81 9.20 7.96 12.60
N PHE A 82 9.11 6.63 12.74
CA PHE A 82 10.10 5.68 12.22
C PHE A 82 9.73 5.09 10.86
N ILE A 83 8.56 5.39 10.29
CA ILE A 83 8.14 4.84 8.99
C ILE A 83 9.16 5.19 7.91
N SER A 84 9.57 6.45 7.81
CA SER A 84 10.53 6.89 6.78
C SER A 84 11.90 6.20 6.94
N THR A 85 12.36 6.03 8.19
CA THR A 85 13.62 5.33 8.48
C THR A 85 13.53 3.85 8.17
N ALA A 86 12.42 3.21 8.53
CA ALA A 86 12.19 1.79 8.26
C ALA A 86 12.06 1.51 6.76
N LEU A 87 11.39 2.40 6.00
CA LEU A 87 11.31 2.34 4.55
C LEU A 87 12.66 2.56 3.87
N PHE A 88 13.51 3.43 4.41
CA PHE A 88 14.87 3.64 3.90
C PHE A 88 15.80 2.44 4.15
N ALA A 89 15.56 1.71 5.25
CA ALA A 89 16.37 0.55 5.63
C ALA A 89 15.95 -0.76 4.96
N TYR A 90 14.75 -0.82 4.37
CA TYR A 90 14.24 -1.94 3.59
C TYR A 90 14.85 -1.96 2.18
#